data_AF-A0A9D2W1E0-F1
#
_entry.id   AF-A0A9D2W1E0-F1
#
_cell.length_a   1.000
_cell.length_b   1.000
_cell.length_c   1.000
_cell.angle_alpha   90.00
_cell.angle_beta   90.00
_cell.angle_gamma   90.00
#
_symmetry.space_group_name_H-M   'P 1'
#
loop_
_entity.id
_entity.type
_entity.pdbx_description
1 polymer ?
#
loop_
_entity_poly.entity_id
_entity_poly.type
_entity_poly.pdbx_seq_one_letter_code
_entity_poly.pdbx_strand_id
1 'polypeptide(L)'
;MISFSICLLALVVGYFVYGRVVERIFGPDPGRKTPALERPDGVDYVVLPRWKIFMIQFLNIAGLGPIFGAILGAKFGVSSYLWIVLGTIFAGAVHDYTAGMLSLRYGGKSLPELIGMCLGKYAKQLMVVFTVVLMVLVGAVFVDGPAQLLARLTPEHLDVTFWIVVVFAYYILATLLPIDKIIGRIYPVFGAALLF
;
A
#
# COMPACT_ATOMS: atom_id res chain seq x y z
N MET A 1 20.04 6.48 19.36
CA MET A 1 19.57 7.80 18.88
C MET A 1 20.33 8.28 17.64
N ILE A 2 21.67 8.35 17.65
CA ILE A 2 22.46 8.84 16.50
C ILE A 2 22.18 8.04 15.21
N SER A 3 22.23 6.70 15.26
CA SER A 3 21.97 5.86 14.08
C SER A 3 20.58 6.06 13.48
N PHE A 4 19.57 6.26 14.35
CA PHE A 4 18.20 6.57 13.91
C PHE A 4 18.14 7.92 13.19
N SER A 5 18.74 8.97 13.75
CA SER A 5 18.79 10.29 13.12
C SER A 5 19.52 10.27 11.78
N ILE A 6 20.63 9.53 11.67
CA ILE A 6 21.36 9.35 10.41
C ILE A 6 20.48 8.64 9.38
N CYS A 7 19.78 7.58 9.77
CA CYS A 7 18.90 6.83 8.90
C CYS A 7 17.73 7.69 8.39
N LEU A 8 17.12 8.48 9.27
CA LEU A 8 16.07 9.43 8.89
C LEU A 8 16.60 10.48 7.90
N LEU A 9 17.77 11.06 8.18
CA LEU A 9 18.40 12.03 7.29
C LEU A 9 18.73 11.40 5.93
N ALA A 10 19.22 10.16 5.91
CA ALA A 10 19.50 9.41 4.69
C ALA A 10 18.24 9.17 3.85
N LEU A 11 17.08 8.89 4.46
CA LEU A 11 15.80 8.78 3.74
C LEU A 11 15.41 10.12 3.09
N VAL A 12 15.52 11.23 3.83
CA VAL A 12 15.21 12.58 3.30
C VAL A 12 16.16 12.94 2.15
N VAL A 13 17.47 12.74 2.33
CA VAL A 13 18.46 12.99 1.28
C VAL A 13 18.24 12.06 0.09
N GLY A 14 17.96 10.78 0.33
CA GLY A 14 17.67 9.79 -0.69
C GLY A 14 16.47 10.17 -1.56
N TYR A 15 15.39 10.70 -0.96
CA TYR A 15 14.24 11.22 -1.68
C TYR A 15 14.62 12.36 -2.64
N PHE A 16 15.38 13.36 -2.17
CA PHE A 16 15.74 14.51 -3.02
C PHE A 16 16.84 14.21 -4.03
N VAL A 17 17.77 13.30 -3.73
CA VAL A 17 18.90 12.98 -4.60
C VAL A 17 18.54 11.84 -5.55
N TYR A 18 18.28 10.66 -5.01
CA TYR A 18 18.03 9.47 -5.81
C TYR A 18 16.63 9.48 -6.44
N GLY A 19 15.62 10.01 -5.72
CA GLY A 19 14.29 10.22 -6.29
C GLY A 19 14.32 11.10 -7.54
N ARG A 20 15.12 12.19 -7.56
CA ARG A 20 15.32 13.03 -8.76
C ARG A 20 16.02 12.29 -9.90
N VAL A 21 16.98 11.42 -9.58
CA VAL A 21 17.66 10.59 -10.60
C VAL A 21 16.64 9.66 -11.26
N VAL A 22 15.83 8.95 -10.47
CA VAL A 22 14.79 8.05 -10.97
C VAL A 22 13.71 8.81 -11.74
N GLU A 23 13.27 9.97 -11.24
CA GLU A 23 12.33 10.84 -11.94
C GLU A 23 12.85 11.25 -13.33
N ARG A 24 14.12 11.68 -13.41
CA ARG A 24 14.76 12.07 -14.67
C ARG A 24 14.91 10.91 -15.65
N ILE A 25 15.23 9.70 -15.16
CA ILE A 25 15.33 8.49 -16.00
C ILE A 25 13.97 8.17 -16.63
N PHE A 26 12.89 8.28 -15.86
CA PHE A 26 11.55 8.00 -16.38
C PHE A 26 11.01 9.12 -17.26
N GLY A 27 11.33 10.38 -16.98
CA GLY A 27 10.83 11.53 -17.73
C GLY A 27 9.30 11.65 -17.64
N PRO A 28 8.75 12.03 -16.47
CA PRO A 28 7.31 12.33 -16.38
C PRO A 28 6.97 13.51 -17.29
N ASP A 29 5.85 13.40 -18.00
CA ASP A 29 5.32 14.45 -18.87
C ASP A 29 4.11 15.10 -18.19
N PRO A 30 4.23 16.33 -17.66
CA PRO A 30 3.12 17.02 -17.01
C PRO A 30 1.94 17.33 -17.94
N GLY A 31 2.17 17.36 -19.26
CA GLY A 31 1.13 17.60 -20.27
C GLY A 31 0.30 16.36 -20.59
N ARG A 32 0.78 15.17 -20.23
CA ARG A 32 0.07 13.92 -20.46
C ARG A 32 -1.11 13.79 -19.50
N LYS A 33 -2.31 13.70 -20.06
CA LYS A 33 -3.52 13.42 -19.28
C LYS A 33 -3.44 12.01 -18.70
N THR A 34 -3.88 11.86 -17.45
CA THR A 34 -3.95 10.55 -16.81
C THR A 34 -5.16 9.76 -17.33
N PRO A 35 -5.16 8.42 -17.23
CA PRO A 35 -6.32 7.60 -17.61
C PRO A 35 -7.62 8.04 -16.93
N ALA A 36 -7.53 8.52 -15.70
CA ALA A 36 -8.65 9.11 -14.96
C ALA A 36 -9.28 10.35 -15.63
N LEU A 37 -8.50 11.12 -16.40
CA LEU A 37 -8.97 12.29 -17.15
C LEU A 37 -9.37 11.94 -18.59
N GLU A 38 -8.75 10.93 -19.19
CA GLU A 38 -9.02 10.54 -20.58
C GLU A 38 -10.26 9.64 -20.72
N ARG A 39 -10.53 8.80 -19.71
CA ARG A 39 -11.59 7.78 -19.76
C ARG A 39 -12.37 7.71 -18.44
N PRO A 40 -13.01 8.80 -17.98
CA PRO A 40 -13.76 8.78 -16.73
C PRO A 40 -15.00 7.89 -16.89
N ASP A 41 -15.02 6.75 -16.21
CA ASP A 41 -16.16 5.81 -16.20
C ASP A 41 -16.96 5.88 -14.90
N GLY A 42 -16.48 6.65 -13.91
CA GLY A 42 -17.13 6.79 -12.61
C GLY A 42 -16.94 5.58 -11.67
N VAL A 43 -16.20 4.55 -12.10
CA VAL A 43 -15.95 3.32 -11.33
C VAL A 43 -14.45 3.08 -11.19
N ASP A 44 -13.75 2.72 -12.27
CA ASP A 44 -12.30 2.44 -12.24
C ASP A 44 -11.47 3.73 -12.42
N TYR A 45 -12.01 4.71 -13.14
CA TYR A 45 -11.37 5.96 -13.51
C TYR A 45 -12.15 7.14 -12.93
N VAL A 46 -11.75 7.56 -11.72
CA VAL A 46 -12.37 8.69 -11.02
C VAL A 46 -11.32 9.75 -10.69
N VAL A 47 -11.62 11.00 -11.05
CA VAL A 47 -10.77 12.14 -10.71
C VAL A 47 -10.98 12.50 -9.25
N LEU A 48 -9.93 12.33 -8.44
CA LEU A 48 -9.95 12.66 -7.02
C LEU A 48 -8.95 13.78 -6.70
N PRO A 49 -9.24 14.63 -5.70
CA PRO A 49 -8.26 15.62 -5.23
C PRO A 49 -7.03 14.93 -4.63
N ARG A 50 -5.85 15.52 -4.84
CA ARG A 50 -4.54 14.95 -4.47
C ARG A 50 -4.45 14.45 -3.03
N TRP A 51 -5.04 15.18 -2.07
CA TRP A 51 -5.01 14.79 -0.66
C TRP A 51 -5.81 13.50 -0.37
N LYS A 52 -6.93 13.25 -1.08
CA LYS A 52 -7.68 12.00 -0.97
C LYS A 52 -6.88 10.84 -1.54
N ILE A 53 -6.23 11.05 -2.69
CA ILE A 53 -5.38 10.03 -3.32
C ILE A 53 -4.23 9.66 -2.38
N PHE A 54 -3.54 10.66 -1.83
CA PHE A 54 -2.48 10.44 -0.85
C PHE A 54 -2.98 9.65 0.35
N MET A 55 -4.14 10.03 0.90
CA MET A 55 -4.74 9.34 2.04
C MET A 55 -5.09 7.88 1.73
N ILE A 56 -5.71 7.61 0.59
CA ILE A 56 -6.05 6.24 0.17
C ILE A 56 -4.78 5.40 0.03
N GLN A 57 -3.73 5.92 -0.62
CA GLN A 57 -2.46 5.20 -0.77
C GLN A 57 -1.77 4.99 0.57
N PHE A 58 -1.78 6.00 1.44
CA PHE A 58 -1.23 5.90 2.78
C PHE A 58 -1.95 4.81 3.59
N LEU A 59 -3.29 4.78 3.61
CA LEU A 59 -4.06 3.74 4.29
C LEU A 59 -3.84 2.35 3.69
N ASN A 60 -3.66 2.24 2.37
CA ASN A 60 -3.40 0.96 1.71
C ASN A 60 -2.04 0.35 2.10
N ILE A 61 -1.07 1.18 2.47
CA ILE A 61 0.25 0.72 2.94
C ILE A 61 0.30 0.65 4.47
N ALA A 62 -0.40 1.54 5.17
CA ALA A 62 -0.48 1.62 6.62
C ALA A 62 -1.32 0.45 7.16
N GLY A 63 -0.68 -0.71 7.28
CA GLY A 63 -1.24 -1.89 7.88
C GLY A 63 -0.41 -2.40 9.06
N LEU A 64 -0.79 -3.59 9.53
CA LEU A 64 -0.06 -4.30 10.58
C LEU A 64 1.35 -4.69 10.16
N GLY A 65 1.58 -4.86 8.85
CA GLY A 65 2.88 -5.19 8.27
C GLY A 65 3.97 -4.16 8.63
N PRO A 66 3.85 -2.88 8.24
CA PRO A 66 4.83 -1.86 8.63
C PRO A 66 5.02 -1.69 10.13
N ILE A 67 3.97 -1.87 10.94
CA ILE A 67 4.05 -1.71 12.40
C ILE A 67 4.80 -2.88 13.03
N PHE A 68 4.28 -4.10 12.91
CA PHE A 68 4.91 -5.28 13.50
C PHE A 68 6.22 -5.64 12.80
N GLY A 69 6.31 -5.46 11.49
CA GLY A 69 7.52 -5.68 10.72
C GLY A 69 8.66 -4.77 11.16
N ALA A 70 8.40 -3.48 11.39
CA ALA A 70 9.41 -2.57 11.93
C ALA A 70 9.81 -2.94 13.37
N ILE A 71 8.85 -3.31 14.23
CA ILE A 71 9.13 -3.72 15.61
C ILE A 71 9.96 -5.02 15.64
N LEU A 72 9.57 -6.03 14.85
CA LEU A 72 10.29 -7.29 14.72
C LEU A 72 11.67 -7.07 14.11
N GLY A 73 11.77 -6.21 13.10
CA GLY A 73 13.03 -5.77 12.50
C GLY A 73 13.95 -5.13 13.53
N ALA A 74 13.43 -4.21 14.36
CA ALA A 74 14.20 -3.53 15.40
C ALA A 74 14.81 -4.50 16.42
N LYS A 75 14.25 -5.70 16.62
CA LYS A 75 14.85 -6.75 17.47
C LYS A 75 16.21 -7.22 16.95
N PHE A 76 16.50 -7.08 15.66
CA PHE A 76 17.80 -7.40 15.06
C PHE A 76 18.83 -6.26 15.20
N GLY A 77 18.53 -5.24 16.01
CA GLY A 77 19.46 -4.16 16.33
C GLY A 77 19.65 -3.19 15.17
N VAL A 78 20.79 -2.50 15.16
CA VAL A 78 21.08 -1.39 14.22
C VAL A 78 21.07 -1.82 12.75
N SER A 79 21.40 -3.08 12.48
CA SER A 79 21.38 -3.66 11.13
C SER A 79 20.02 -3.55 10.45
N SER A 80 18.92 -3.57 11.24
CA SER A 80 17.56 -3.41 10.72
C SER A 80 17.33 -2.05 10.09
N TYR A 81 17.88 -0.98 10.67
CA TYR A 81 17.74 0.38 10.13
C TYR A 81 18.46 0.53 8.79
N LEU A 82 19.64 -0.08 8.63
CA LEU A 82 20.36 -0.05 7.36
C LEU A 82 19.55 -0.73 6.25
N TRP A 83 18.98 -1.90 6.53
CA TRP A 83 18.14 -2.61 5.57
C TRP A 83 16.88 -1.82 5.22
N ILE A 84 16.19 -1.26 6.23
CA ILE A 84 14.99 -0.43 6.02
C ILE A 84 15.32 0.78 5.15
N VAL A 85 16.40 1.51 5.46
CA VAL A 85 16.77 2.73 4.74
C VAL A 85 17.19 2.41 3.30
N LEU A 86 18.15 1.50 3.13
CA LEU A 86 18.68 1.17 1.80
C LEU A 86 17.60 0.48 0.95
N GLY A 87 16.84 -0.44 1.53
CA GLY A 87 15.73 -1.11 0.86
C GLY A 87 14.64 -0.12 0.44
N THR A 88 14.32 0.88 1.26
CA THR A 88 13.34 1.91 0.90
C THR A 88 13.85 2.78 -0.26
N ILE A 89 15.09 3.27 -0.19
CA ILE A 89 15.64 4.21 -1.19
C ILE A 89 15.84 3.52 -2.53
N PHE A 90 16.45 2.34 -2.56
CA PHE A 90 16.92 1.70 -3.79
C PHE A 90 15.97 0.67 -4.38
N ALA A 91 15.09 0.07 -3.57
CA ALA A 91 14.16 -0.96 -4.02
C ALA A 91 12.71 -0.50 -3.93
N GLY A 92 12.16 -0.31 -2.73
CA GLY A 92 10.74 -0.07 -2.51
C GLY A 92 10.21 1.18 -3.22
N ALA A 93 10.79 2.36 -2.92
CA ALA A 93 10.32 3.62 -3.50
C ALA A 93 10.50 3.65 -5.03
N VAL A 94 11.58 3.07 -5.54
CA VAL A 94 11.82 2.95 -6.98
C VAL A 94 10.78 2.04 -7.60
N HIS A 95 10.60 0.84 -7.05
CA HIS A 95 9.64 -0.14 -7.54
C HIS A 95 8.23 0.48 -7.65
N ASP A 96 7.75 1.13 -6.59
CA ASP A 96 6.41 1.71 -6.57
C ASP A 96 6.26 2.86 -7.57
N TYR A 97 7.26 3.74 -7.67
CA TYR A 97 7.26 4.82 -8.65
C TYR A 97 7.28 4.28 -10.09
N THR A 98 8.13 3.30 -10.36
CA THR A 98 8.26 2.69 -11.70
C THR A 98 7.00 1.94 -12.11
N ALA A 99 6.42 1.14 -11.20
CA ALA A 99 5.17 0.43 -11.43
C ALA A 99 4.00 1.39 -11.66
N GLY A 100 3.89 2.45 -10.87
CA GLY A 100 2.87 3.48 -11.03
C GLY A 100 3.00 4.22 -12.37
N MET A 101 4.21 4.64 -12.73
CA MET A 101 4.48 5.31 -14.01
C MET A 101 4.18 4.42 -15.22
N LEU A 102 4.52 3.13 -15.15
CA LEU A 102 4.18 2.15 -16.19
C LEU A 102 2.66 1.97 -16.27
N SER A 103 1.98 1.75 -15.15
CA SER A 103 0.52 1.61 -15.13
C SER A 103 -0.17 2.82 -15.77
N LEU A 104 0.21 4.05 -15.42
CA LEU A 104 -0.33 5.27 -16.01
C LEU A 104 -0.11 5.35 -17.53
N ARG A 105 1.08 4.97 -18.02
CA ARG A 105 1.41 4.98 -19.46
C ARG A 105 0.63 3.93 -20.26
N TYR A 106 0.28 2.83 -19.62
CA TYR A 106 -0.48 1.74 -20.23
C TYR A 106 -1.98 1.79 -19.90
N GLY A 107 -2.49 2.99 -19.58
CA GLY A 107 -3.92 3.20 -19.40
C GLY A 107 -4.48 2.66 -18.08
N GLY A 108 -3.70 2.66 -17.00
CA GLY A 108 -4.16 2.21 -15.68
C GLY A 108 -4.16 0.70 -15.47
N LYS A 109 -3.48 -0.07 -16.34
CA LYS A 109 -3.44 -1.54 -16.24
C LYS A 109 -2.74 -2.03 -14.97
N SER A 110 -3.20 -3.17 -14.46
CA SER A 110 -2.62 -3.86 -13.31
C SER A 110 -1.25 -4.47 -13.62
N LEU A 111 -0.45 -4.73 -12.58
CA LEU A 111 0.90 -5.28 -12.74
C LEU A 111 0.95 -6.62 -13.49
N PRO A 112 0.05 -7.61 -13.24
CA PRO A 112 0.03 -8.84 -14.02
C PRO A 112 -0.28 -8.61 -15.51
N GLU A 113 -1.12 -7.63 -15.84
CA GLU A 113 -1.38 -7.24 -17.24
C GLU A 113 -0.14 -6.65 -17.90
N LEU A 114 0.57 -5.73 -17.20
CA LEU A 114 1.84 -5.16 -17.69
C LEU A 114 2.88 -6.26 -17.97
N ILE A 115 3.04 -7.18 -17.01
CA ILE A 115 3.96 -8.32 -17.15
C ILE A 115 3.56 -9.19 -18.34
N GLY A 116 2.27 -9.44 -18.54
CA GLY A 116 1.78 -10.21 -19.68
C GLY A 116 2.05 -9.55 -21.03
N MET A 117 1.99 -8.23 -21.11
CA MET A 117 2.30 -7.50 -22.35
C MET A 117 3.79 -7.55 -22.69
N CYS A 118 4.68 -7.63 -21.69
CA CYS A 118 6.13 -7.67 -21.90
C CYS A 118 6.69 -9.09 -22.06
N LEU A 119 6.21 -10.05 -21.27
CA LEU A 119 6.78 -11.40 -21.14
C LEU A 119 5.86 -12.51 -21.68
N GLY A 120 4.65 -12.16 -22.13
CA GLY A 120 3.70 -13.09 -22.74
C GLY A 120 2.75 -13.79 -21.77
N LYS A 121 1.89 -14.65 -22.34
CA LYS A 121 0.74 -15.26 -21.64
C LYS A 121 1.13 -16.14 -20.45
N TYR A 122 2.23 -16.89 -20.53
CA TYR A 122 2.66 -17.78 -19.46
C TYR A 122 3.08 -17.00 -18.21
N ALA A 123 3.92 -15.97 -18.38
CA ALA A 123 4.33 -15.09 -17.29
C ALA A 123 3.13 -14.35 -16.67
N LYS A 124 2.18 -13.90 -17.50
CA LYS A 124 0.91 -13.33 -17.02
C LYS A 124 0.19 -14.28 -16.08
N GLN A 125 -0.01 -15.53 -16.49
CA GLN A 125 -0.80 -16.47 -15.67
C GLN A 125 -0.09 -16.87 -14.39
N LEU A 126 1.23 -17.03 -14.42
CA LEU A 126 2.01 -17.21 -13.20
C LEU A 126 1.78 -16.05 -12.22
N MET A 127 1.88 -14.81 -12.72
CA MET A 127 1.68 -13.62 -11.88
C MET A 127 0.26 -13.47 -11.37
N VAL A 128 -0.76 -13.84 -12.17
CA VAL A 128 -2.15 -13.83 -11.72
C VAL A 128 -2.34 -14.82 -10.58
N VAL A 129 -1.89 -16.07 -10.73
CA VAL A 129 -2.00 -17.09 -9.67
C VAL A 129 -1.26 -16.63 -8.42
N PHE A 130 -0.03 -16.15 -8.57
CA PHE A 130 0.76 -15.63 -7.46
C PHE A 130 0.05 -14.47 -6.74
N THR A 131 -0.50 -13.51 -7.49
CA THR A 131 -1.20 -12.36 -6.92
C THR A 131 -2.48 -12.78 -6.19
N VAL A 132 -3.24 -13.73 -6.73
CA VAL A 132 -4.45 -14.26 -6.07
C VAL A 132 -4.10 -14.92 -4.74
N VAL A 133 -3.09 -15.80 -4.72
CA VAL A 133 -2.62 -16.44 -3.48
C VAL A 133 -2.17 -15.40 -2.45
N LEU A 134 -1.42 -14.40 -2.90
CA LEU A 134 -0.95 -13.31 -2.04
C LEU A 134 -2.11 -12.48 -1.49
N MET A 135 -3.12 -12.16 -2.29
CA MET A 135 -4.31 -11.42 -1.85
C MET A 135 -5.11 -12.20 -0.80
N VAL A 136 -5.22 -13.52 -0.92
CA VAL A 136 -5.86 -14.36 0.11
C VAL A 136 -5.07 -14.33 1.41
N LEU A 137 -3.74 -14.45 1.35
CA LEU A 137 -2.88 -14.40 2.53
C LEU A 137 -2.95 -13.02 3.22
N VAL A 138 -2.91 -11.95 2.43
CA VAL A 138 -3.08 -10.58 2.94
C VAL A 138 -4.45 -10.45 3.61
N GLY A 139 -5.53 -10.91 2.98
CA GLY A 139 -6.85 -10.93 3.59
C GLY A 139 -6.89 -11.63 4.94
N ALA A 140 -6.26 -12.80 5.05
CA ALA A 140 -6.18 -13.54 6.31
C ALA A 140 -5.45 -12.75 7.42
N VAL A 141 -4.29 -12.17 7.12
CA VAL A 141 -3.50 -11.39 8.10
C VAL A 141 -4.25 -10.12 8.54
N PHE A 142 -4.99 -9.48 7.63
CA PHE A 142 -5.79 -8.29 7.93
C PHE A 142 -7.08 -8.58 8.71
N VAL A 143 -7.50 -9.84 8.81
CA VAL A 143 -8.59 -10.27 9.70
C VAL A 143 -8.04 -10.69 11.06
N ASP A 144 -7.01 -11.54 11.03
CA ASP A 144 -6.40 -12.14 12.22
C ASP A 144 -5.75 -11.09 13.13
N GLY A 145 -4.95 -10.18 12.57
CA GLY A 145 -4.19 -9.22 13.36
C GLY A 145 -5.05 -8.25 14.18
N PRO A 146 -6.09 -7.59 13.60
CA PRO A 146 -7.00 -6.76 14.39
C PRO A 146 -7.81 -7.59 15.39
N ALA A 147 -8.22 -8.81 15.03
CA ALA A 147 -8.96 -9.69 15.94
C ALA A 147 -8.12 -10.07 17.18
N GLN A 148 -6.83 -10.39 17.00
CA GLN A 148 -5.92 -10.63 18.11
C GLN A 148 -5.72 -9.40 19.00
N LEU A 149 -5.63 -8.20 18.40
CA LEU A 149 -5.50 -6.96 19.16
C LEU A 149 -6.77 -6.68 19.97
N LEU A 150 -7.95 -6.81 19.37
CA LEU A 150 -9.22 -6.59 20.04
C LEU A 150 -9.45 -7.61 21.16
N ALA A 151 -9.22 -8.89 20.91
CA ALA A 151 -9.33 -9.95 21.92
C ALA A 151 -8.47 -9.69 23.16
N ARG A 152 -7.29 -9.07 23.01
CA ARG A 152 -6.41 -8.69 24.13
C ARG A 152 -6.90 -7.46 24.90
N LEU A 153 -7.70 -6.61 24.27
CA LEU A 153 -8.25 -5.39 24.88
C LEU A 153 -9.66 -5.61 25.45
N THR A 154 -10.30 -6.72 25.12
CA THR A 154 -11.67 -7.05 25.53
C THR A 154 -11.71 -8.17 26.58
N PRO A 155 -12.83 -8.32 27.30
CA PRO A 155 -12.99 -9.41 28.27
C PRO A 155 -12.85 -10.80 27.62
N GLU A 156 -12.50 -11.82 28.41
CA GLU A 156 -12.20 -13.18 27.93
C GLU A 156 -13.32 -13.88 27.14
N HIS A 157 -14.57 -13.45 27.29
CA HIS A 157 -15.70 -13.98 26.51
C HIS A 157 -15.76 -13.45 25.07
N LEU A 158 -15.02 -12.38 24.76
CA LEU A 158 -14.84 -11.85 23.41
C LEU A 158 -13.47 -12.31 22.90
N ASP A 159 -13.37 -13.62 22.64
CA ASP A 159 -12.14 -14.28 22.21
C ASP A 159 -11.74 -13.93 20.75
N VAL A 160 -10.59 -14.44 20.31
CA VAL A 160 -10.08 -14.19 18.96
C VAL A 160 -11.08 -14.67 17.91
N THR A 161 -11.74 -15.80 18.14
CA THR A 161 -12.73 -16.38 17.21
C THR A 161 -13.92 -15.44 17.03
N PHE A 162 -14.47 -14.92 18.13
CA PHE A 162 -15.54 -13.93 18.10
C PHE A 162 -15.14 -12.71 17.25
N TRP A 163 -13.97 -12.15 17.50
CA TRP A 163 -13.51 -10.97 16.76
C TRP A 163 -13.18 -11.27 15.30
N ILE A 164 -12.67 -12.46 14.95
CA ILE A 164 -12.49 -12.88 13.55
C ILE A 164 -13.84 -12.84 12.83
N VAL A 165 -14.90 -13.42 13.42
CA VAL A 165 -16.24 -13.43 12.81
C VAL A 165 -16.77 -12.02 12.62
N VAL A 166 -16.61 -11.14 13.61
CA VAL A 166 -17.04 -9.74 13.55
C VAL A 166 -16.28 -8.96 12.46
N VAL A 167 -14.95 -9.07 12.42
CA VAL A 167 -14.11 -8.38 11.43
C VAL A 167 -14.41 -8.90 10.02
N PHE A 168 -14.57 -10.21 9.86
CA PHE A 168 -14.90 -10.82 8.57
C PHE A 168 -16.28 -10.40 8.08
N ALA A 169 -17.29 -10.39 8.95
CA ALA A 169 -18.63 -9.88 8.62
C ALA A 169 -18.59 -8.39 8.23
N TYR A 170 -17.80 -7.58 8.93
CA TYR A 170 -17.55 -6.19 8.56
C TYR A 170 -16.92 -6.07 7.17
N TYR A 171 -15.92 -6.90 6.82
CA TYR A 171 -15.32 -6.87 5.48
C TYR A 171 -16.31 -7.27 4.39
N ILE A 172 -17.16 -8.27 4.60
CA ILE A 172 -18.22 -8.62 3.64
C ILE A 172 -19.19 -7.44 3.46
N LEU A 173 -19.62 -6.80 4.55
CA LEU A 173 -20.48 -5.61 4.47
C LEU A 173 -19.78 -4.46 3.73
N ALA A 174 -18.49 -4.24 4.01
CA ALA A 174 -17.71 -3.19 3.39
C ALA A 174 -17.47 -3.44 1.88
N THR A 175 -17.40 -4.69 1.42
CA THR A 175 -17.26 -5.01 -0.01
C THR A 175 -18.59 -4.93 -0.77
N LEU A 176 -19.71 -5.19 -0.10
CA LEU A 176 -21.05 -5.11 -0.71
C LEU A 176 -21.59 -3.67 -0.77
N LEU A 177 -21.13 -2.79 0.13
CA LEU A 177 -21.56 -1.41 0.18
C LEU A 177 -20.69 -0.51 -0.72
N PRO A 178 -21.25 0.50 -1.39
CA PRO A 178 -20.47 1.40 -2.25
C PRO A 178 -19.37 2.11 -1.46
N ILE A 179 -18.12 1.87 -1.88
CA ILE A 179 -16.90 2.44 -1.31
C ILE A 179 -17.03 3.97 -1.22
N ASP A 180 -17.54 4.60 -2.26
CA ASP A 180 -17.73 6.05 -2.42
C ASP A 180 -18.68 6.67 -1.37
N LYS A 181 -19.62 5.91 -0.78
CA LYS A 181 -20.53 6.42 0.27
C LYS A 181 -20.00 6.25 1.70
N ILE A 182 -19.16 5.24 1.95
CA ILE A 182 -18.69 4.90 3.31
C ILE A 182 -17.25 5.37 3.51
N ILE A 183 -16.36 5.02 2.58
CA ILE A 183 -14.91 5.23 2.68
C ILE A 183 -14.56 6.72 2.46
N GLY A 184 -15.18 7.38 1.49
CA GLY A 184 -14.86 8.78 1.14
C GLY A 184 -15.13 9.83 2.23
N ARG A 185 -16.04 9.55 3.18
CA ARG A 185 -16.37 10.46 4.30
C ARG A 185 -15.58 10.16 5.57
N ILE A 186 -15.25 8.89 5.83
CA ILE A 186 -14.65 8.47 7.10
C ILE A 186 -13.12 8.41 7.01
N TYR A 187 -12.55 8.19 5.81
CA TYR A 187 -11.10 8.13 5.60
C TYR A 187 -10.31 9.36 6.08
N PRO A 188 -10.80 10.60 5.97
CA PRO A 188 -10.09 11.75 6.54
C PRO A 188 -9.93 11.65 8.07
N VAL A 189 -10.90 11.02 8.75
CA VAL A 189 -10.88 10.83 10.20
C VAL A 189 -9.90 9.71 10.58
N PHE A 190 -9.95 8.57 9.89
CA PHE A 190 -8.98 7.49 10.12
C PHE A 190 -7.55 7.90 9.78
N GLY A 191 -7.38 8.67 8.69
CA GLY A 191 -6.12 9.25 8.29
C GLY A 191 -5.53 10.19 9.34
N ALA A 192 -6.37 11.06 9.92
CA ALA A 192 -5.96 11.90 11.03
C ALA A 192 -5.61 11.06 12.27
N ALA A 193 -6.43 10.07 12.62
CA ALA A 193 -6.18 9.18 13.77
C ALA A 193 -4.94 8.29 13.64
N LEU A 194 -4.42 8.07 12.43
CA LEU A 194 -3.15 7.34 12.20
C LEU A 194 -1.92 8.25 12.26
N LEU A 195 -2.10 9.57 12.10
CA LEU A 195 -1.03 10.57 12.18
C LEU A 195 -0.80 11.08 13.62
N PHE A 196 -1.69 10.76 14.56
CA PHE A 196 -1.67 11.13 15.98
C PHE A 196 -1.70 9.90 16.87
#